data_AF-A0A973GTQ0-F1
#
_entry.id   AF-A0A973GTQ0-F1
#
_cell.length_a   1.000
_cell.length_b   1.000
_cell.length_c   1.000
_cell.angle_alpha   90.00
_cell.angle_beta   90.00
_cell.angle_gamma   90.00
#
_symmetry.space_group_name_H-M   'P 1'
#
loop_
_entity.id
_entity.type
_entity.pdbx_description
1 polymer ?
#
loop_
_entity_poly.entity_id
_entity_poly.type
_entity_poly.pdbx_seq_one_letter_code
_entity_poly.pdbx_strand_id
1 'polypeptide(L)'
;MVEIARALCENAQFLLMDEPTASLTDREIDILFEKILALKKAGVAIVYISHRLEEIPRIADRVTVLRDGAVVHTGSVSEVTMSDLISKMVGRPMSNHFPARMPAKGPEILRVEPPAG
;
A
#
# COMPACT_ATOMS: atom_id res chain seq x y z
N MET A 1 -0.97 -6.71 -18.83
CA MET A 1 0.23 -6.78 -19.72
C MET A 1 0.06 -6.08 -21.07
N VAL A 2 -1.09 -6.19 -21.76
CA VAL A 2 -1.30 -5.56 -23.09
C VAL A 2 -1.18 -4.02 -23.05
N GLU A 3 -1.64 -3.35 -22.00
CA GLU A 3 -1.54 -1.89 -21.90
C GLU A 3 -0.10 -1.37 -21.75
N ILE A 4 0.76 -2.09 -21.02
CA ILE A 4 2.19 -1.75 -20.87
C ILE A 4 2.91 -1.89 -22.21
N ALA A 5 2.59 -2.94 -22.97
CA ALA A 5 3.12 -3.13 -24.32
C ALA A 5 2.65 -2.02 -25.27
N ARG A 6 1.41 -1.54 -25.16
CA ARG A 6 0.89 -0.43 -25.96
C ARG A 6 1.59 0.90 -25.62
N ALA A 7 1.80 1.20 -24.34
CA ALA A 7 2.55 2.38 -23.90
C ALA A 7 4.01 2.36 -24.40
N LEU A 8 4.65 1.18 -24.43
CA LEU A 8 5.98 0.99 -25.00
C LEU A 8 6.00 1.22 -26.52
N CYS A 9 4.94 0.86 -27.24
CA CYS A 9 4.85 1.05 -28.70
C CYS A 9 4.59 2.51 -29.13
N GLU A 10 3.99 3.33 -28.25
CA GLU A 10 3.56 4.70 -28.58
C GLU A 10 4.55 5.80 -28.16
N ASN A 11 5.78 5.46 -27.74
CA ASN A 11 6.74 6.42 -27.15
C ASN A 11 6.12 7.24 -26.00
N ALA A 12 5.35 6.58 -25.13
CA ALA A 12 4.68 7.27 -24.04
C ALA A 12 5.69 7.98 -23.12
N GLN A 13 5.56 9.29 -22.97
CA GLN A 13 6.39 10.07 -22.03
C GLN A 13 5.86 10.01 -20.59
N PHE A 14 4.59 9.61 -20.44
CA PHE A 14 3.89 9.55 -19.16
C PHE A 14 2.98 8.31 -19.09
N LEU A 15 2.94 7.67 -17.93
CA LEU A 15 2.12 6.50 -17.66
C LEU A 15 1.40 6.66 -16.32
N LEU A 16 0.07 6.55 -16.34
CA LEU A 16 -0.76 6.49 -15.14
C LEU A 16 -1.22 5.04 -14.93
N MET A 17 -1.02 4.52 -13.73
CA MET A 17 -1.44 3.17 -13.35
C MET A 17 -2.29 3.25 -12.09
N ASP A 18 -3.55 2.86 -12.19
CA ASP A 18 -4.50 2.84 -11.07
C ASP A 18 -4.65 1.41 -10.54
N GLU A 19 -4.09 1.14 -9.36
CA GLU A 19 -4.15 -0.15 -8.66
C GLU A 19 -3.80 -1.37 -9.55
N PRO A 20 -2.68 -1.34 -10.31
CA PRO A 20 -2.40 -2.30 -11.37
C PRO A 20 -2.09 -3.72 -10.85
N THR A 21 -1.92 -3.91 -9.54
CA THR A 21 -1.56 -5.17 -8.89
C THR A 21 -2.74 -5.88 -8.23
N ALA A 22 -3.93 -5.26 -8.18
CA ALA A 22 -5.08 -5.77 -7.43
C ALA A 22 -5.52 -7.19 -7.82
N SER A 23 -5.28 -7.59 -9.08
CA SER A 23 -5.63 -8.93 -9.60
C SER A 23 -4.43 -9.79 -9.99
N LEU A 24 -3.21 -9.39 -9.60
CA LEU A 24 -1.98 -10.06 -10.02
C LEU A 24 -1.45 -10.97 -8.91
N THR A 25 -0.82 -12.07 -9.32
CA THR A 25 -0.01 -12.91 -8.44
C THR A 25 1.33 -12.25 -8.12
N ASP A 26 2.00 -12.65 -7.03
CA ASP A 26 3.31 -12.09 -6.65
C ASP A 26 4.34 -12.15 -7.79
N ARG A 27 4.36 -13.26 -8.53
CA ARG A 27 5.23 -13.43 -9.70
C ARG A 27 4.91 -12.42 -10.82
N GLU A 28 3.63 -12.12 -11.04
CA GLU A 28 3.21 -11.14 -12.06
C GLU A 28 3.51 -9.70 -11.61
N ILE A 29 3.42 -9.43 -10.30
CA ILE A 29 3.82 -8.16 -9.70
C ILE A 29 5.32 -7.91 -9.91
N ASP A 30 6.15 -8.94 -9.72
CA ASP A 30 7.59 -8.83 -9.96
C ASP A 30 7.90 -8.47 -11.42
N ILE A 31 7.24 -9.16 -12.37
CA ILE A 31 7.38 -8.86 -13.81
C ILE A 31 6.90 -7.44 -14.12
N LEU A 32 5.79 -7.00 -13.52
CA LEU A 32 5.29 -5.63 -13.67
C LEU A 32 6.35 -4.61 -13.23
N PHE A 33 6.95 -4.81 -12.06
CA PHE A 33 7.93 -3.88 -11.52
C PHE A 33 9.21 -3.83 -12.34
N GLU A 34 9.67 -4.97 -12.89
CA GLU A 34 10.77 -4.99 -13.86
C GLU A 34 10.49 -4.09 -15.07
N LYS A 35 9.25 -4.13 -15.61
CA LYS A 35 8.85 -3.27 -16.74
C LYS A 35 8.77 -1.79 -16.34
N ILE A 36 8.19 -1.50 -15.18
CA ILE A 36 8.10 -0.12 -14.64
C ILE A 36 9.51 0.48 -14.49
N LEU A 37 10.46 -0.29 -13.94
CA LEU A 37 11.84 0.17 -13.76
C LEU A 37 12.55 0.39 -15.11
N ALA A 38 12.31 -0.49 -16.09
CA ALA A 38 12.86 -0.32 -17.43
C ALA A 38 12.32 0.96 -18.12
N LEU A 39 11.01 1.22 -17.99
CA LEU A 39 10.37 2.43 -18.51
C LEU A 39 10.89 3.70 -17.83
N LYS A 40 11.00 3.69 -16.51
CA LYS A 40 11.59 4.78 -15.72
C LYS A 40 13.03 5.07 -16.17
N LYS A 41 13.85 4.03 -16.41
CA LYS A 41 15.22 4.19 -16.94
C LYS A 41 15.24 4.78 -18.35
N ALA A 42 14.22 4.53 -19.15
CA ALA A 42 14.04 5.13 -20.47
C ALA A 42 13.51 6.58 -20.43
N GLY A 43 13.30 7.16 -19.24
CA GLY A 43 12.85 8.54 -19.06
C GLY A 43 11.33 8.72 -19.06
N VAL A 44 10.56 7.64 -18.95
CA VAL A 44 9.10 7.72 -18.85
C VAL A 44 8.70 8.09 -17.42
N ALA A 45 7.90 9.14 -17.28
CA ALA A 45 7.31 9.52 -16.00
C ALA A 45 6.15 8.59 -15.65
N ILE A 46 6.08 8.11 -14.41
CA ILE A 46 5.07 7.13 -13.99
C ILE A 46 4.37 7.64 -12.73
N VAL A 47 3.05 7.71 -12.76
CA VAL A 47 2.20 7.89 -11.58
C VAL A 47 1.55 6.54 -11.28
N TYR A 48 1.85 6.02 -10.10
CA TYR A 48 1.41 4.70 -9.66
C TYR A 48 0.54 4.87 -8.41
N ILE A 49 -0.72 4.47 -8.52
CA ILE A 49 -1.70 4.52 -7.43
C ILE A 49 -1.78 3.13 -6.82
N SER A 50 -1.56 3.03 -5.51
CA SER A 50 -1.65 1.78 -4.78
C SER A 50 -1.93 2.03 -3.31
N HIS A 51 -2.78 1.19 -2.72
CA HIS A 51 -2.97 1.07 -1.28
C HIS A 51 -2.02 0.03 -0.65
N ARG A 52 -1.21 -0.66 -1.46
CA ARG A 52 -0.24 -1.68 -1.04
C ARG A 52 1.11 -1.05 -0.75
N LEU A 53 1.31 -0.78 0.52
CA LEU A 53 2.48 -0.06 1.03
C LEU A 53 3.82 -0.76 0.75
N GLU A 54 3.83 -2.10 0.67
CA GLU A 54 4.99 -2.92 0.34
C GLU A 54 5.54 -2.66 -1.08
N GLU A 55 4.76 -2.05 -1.97
CA GLU A 55 5.14 -1.76 -3.34
C GLU A 55 5.95 -0.46 -3.45
N ILE A 56 5.67 0.52 -2.59
CA ILE A 56 6.29 1.86 -2.59
C ILE A 56 7.83 1.80 -2.65
N PRO A 57 8.53 1.10 -1.73
CA PRO A 57 9.99 1.11 -1.71
C PRO A 57 10.61 0.41 -2.94
N ARG A 58 9.84 -0.34 -3.71
CA ARG A 58 10.34 -1.11 -4.86
C ARG A 58 10.43 -0.27 -6.14
N ILE A 59 9.55 0.72 -6.30
CA ILE A 59 9.38 1.44 -7.57
C ILE A 59 9.31 2.97 -7.45
N ALA A 60 8.91 3.51 -6.30
CA ALA A 60 8.61 4.93 -6.15
C ALA A 60 9.83 5.76 -5.69
N ASP A 61 10.00 6.94 -6.29
CA ASP A 61 10.95 7.96 -5.81
C ASP A 61 10.29 8.90 -4.79
N ARG A 62 9.02 9.22 -5.02
CA ARG A 62 8.20 10.13 -4.22
C ARG A 62 6.86 9.48 -3.93
N VAL A 63 6.31 9.80 -2.77
CA VAL A 63 4.99 9.34 -2.34
C VAL A 63 4.11 10.54 -2.02
N THR A 64 2.83 10.44 -2.40
CA THR A 64 1.79 11.39 -2.00
C THR A 64 0.69 10.61 -1.30
N VAL A 65 0.31 11.06 -0.09
CA VAL A 65 -0.76 10.46 0.68
C VAL A 65 -2.00 11.34 0.54
N LEU A 66 -3.07 10.75 0.02
CA LEU A 66 -4.39 11.36 -0.05
C LEU A 66 -5.26 10.80 1.09
N ARG A 67 -5.91 11.67 1.85
CA ARG A 67 -6.87 11.29 2.89
C ARG A 67 -8.04 12.27 2.88
N ASP A 68 -9.26 11.76 2.93
CA ASP A 68 -10.49 12.56 2.96
C ASP A 68 -10.57 13.59 1.81
N GLY A 69 -10.07 13.20 0.62
CA GLY A 69 -10.02 14.08 -0.56
C GLY A 69 -8.93 15.16 -0.52
N ALA A 70 -8.09 15.20 0.52
CA ALA A 70 -7.02 16.17 0.67
C ALA A 70 -5.64 15.51 0.65
N VAL A 71 -4.65 16.20 0.08
CA VAL A 71 -3.24 15.79 0.17
C VAL A 71 -2.75 16.09 1.58
N VAL A 72 -2.40 15.04 2.33
CA VAL A 72 -1.89 15.18 3.71
C VAL A 72 -0.37 15.08 3.78
N HIS A 73 0.27 14.57 2.73
CA HIS A 73 1.72 14.47 2.65
C HIS A 73 2.18 14.30 1.20
N THR A 74 3.31 14.93 0.85
CA THR A 74 4.10 14.61 -0.33
C THR A 74 5.57 14.69 0.06
N GLY A 75 6.35 13.67 -0.26
CA GLY A 75 7.78 13.61 0.12
C GLY A 75 8.56 12.57 -0.66
N SER A 76 9.88 12.55 -0.46
CA SER A 76 10.73 11.47 -0.99
C SER A 76 10.44 10.18 -0.22
N VAL A 77 10.45 9.04 -0.92
CA VAL A 77 10.34 7.72 -0.26
C VAL A 77 11.49 7.48 0.72
N SER A 78 12.66 8.08 0.48
CA SER A 78 13.83 7.99 1.37
C SER A 78 13.66 8.74 2.70
N GLU A 79 12.69 9.64 2.81
CA GLU A 79 12.48 10.50 3.98
C GLU A 79 11.35 10.01 4.90
N VAL A 80 10.66 8.95 4.50
CA VAL A 80 9.48 8.43 5.21
C VAL A 80 9.66 6.97 5.60
N THR A 81 9.08 6.61 6.74
CA THR A 81 9.01 5.22 7.18
C THR A 81 7.65 4.63 6.87
N MET A 82 7.56 3.30 6.84
CA MET A 82 6.28 2.65 6.57
C MET A 82 5.23 2.95 7.64
N SER A 83 5.64 3.02 8.92
CA SER A 83 4.72 3.36 10.01
C SER A 83 4.20 4.80 9.88
N ASP A 84 5.03 5.71 9.37
CA ASP A 84 4.65 7.09 9.13
C ASP A 84 3.61 7.20 7.99
N LEU A 85 3.81 6.46 6.89
CA LEU A 85 2.83 6.37 5.80
C LEU A 85 1.49 5.80 6.27
N ILE A 86 1.51 4.71 7.04
CA ILE A 86 0.29 4.13 7.64
C ILE A 86 -0.41 5.18 8.52
N SER A 87 0.33 5.83 9.41
CA SER A 87 -0.20 6.87 10.30
C SER A 87 -0.87 8.02 9.51
N LYS A 88 -0.24 8.45 8.42
CA LYS A 88 -0.76 9.49 7.52
C LYS A 88 -2.04 9.05 6.81
N MET A 89 -2.10 7.81 6.33
CA MET A 89 -3.28 7.25 5.65
C MET A 89 -4.48 7.08 6.60
N VAL A 90 -4.25 6.58 7.81
CA VAL A 90 -5.33 6.29 8.79
C VAL A 90 -5.68 7.52 9.64
N GLY A 91 -4.81 8.52 9.70
CA GLY A 91 -5.01 9.76 10.46
C GLY A 91 -4.87 9.62 11.98
N ARG A 92 -4.22 8.56 12.46
CA ARG A 92 -3.95 8.34 13.89
C ARG A 92 -2.55 7.76 14.09
N PRO A 93 -1.82 8.15 15.16
CA PRO A 93 -0.51 7.59 15.45
C PRO A 93 -0.59 6.08 15.72
N MET A 94 0.41 5.33 15.25
CA MET A 94 0.55 3.88 15.42
C MET A 94 0.72 3.43 16.89
N SER A 95 0.85 4.36 17.83
CA SER A 95 1.03 4.10 19.28
C SER A 95 -0.18 3.44 19.96
N ASN A 96 -1.33 3.34 19.28
CA ASN A 96 -2.58 2.82 19.87
C ASN A 96 -2.93 1.38 19.45
N HIS A 97 -1.98 0.57 19.00
CA HIS A 97 -2.34 -0.73 18.43
C HIS A 97 -2.81 -1.80 19.43
N PHE A 98 -2.63 -1.60 20.74
CA PHE A 98 -3.31 -2.39 21.78
C PHE A 98 -3.46 -1.53 23.05
N PRO A 99 -4.66 -1.01 23.40
CA PRO A 99 -4.90 -0.82 24.83
C PRO A 99 -4.72 -2.20 25.45
N ALA A 100 -3.89 -2.31 26.49
CA ALA A 100 -3.90 -3.49 27.32
C ALA A 100 -5.35 -3.65 27.81
N ARG A 101 -6.12 -4.54 27.18
CA ARG A 101 -7.40 -4.97 27.74
C ARG A 101 -6.99 -5.65 29.03
N MET A 102 -7.06 -4.94 30.14
CA MET A 102 -7.34 -5.54 31.42
C MET A 102 -8.85 -5.74 31.40
N PRO A 103 -9.38 -6.91 30.97
CA PRO A 103 -10.77 -7.19 31.27
C PRO A 103 -10.86 -7.18 32.79
N ALA A 104 -11.47 -6.16 33.36
CA ALA A 104 -12.15 -6.33 34.63
C ALA A 104 -13.16 -7.44 34.34
N LYS A 105 -12.85 -8.68 34.76
CA LYS A 105 -13.79 -9.77 34.64
C LYS A 105 -15.04 -9.30 35.37
N GLY A 106 -16.08 -8.97 34.61
CA GLY A 106 -17.40 -8.71 35.16
C GLY A 106 -17.91 -9.97 35.86
N PRO A 107 -19.06 -9.87 36.54
CA PRO A 107 -19.70 -11.05 37.11
C PRO A 107 -19.87 -12.13 36.03
N GLU A 108 -19.73 -13.39 36.40
CA GLU A 108 -19.95 -14.52 35.52
C GLU A 108 -21.38 -14.47 34.96
N ILE A 109 -21.50 -14.29 33.63
CA ILE A 109 -22.79 -14.24 32.94
C ILE A 109 -23.13 -15.54 32.18
N LEU A 110 -22.15 -16.41 31.99
CA LEU A 110 -22.34 -17.67 31.27
C LEU A 110 -21.26 -18.67 31.70
N ARG A 111 -21.71 -19.84 32.18
CA ARG A 111 -20.87 -21.00 32.48
C ARG A 111 -21.16 -22.09 31.47
N VAL A 112 -20.13 -22.64 30.85
CA VAL A 112 -20.25 -23.86 30.05
C VAL A 112 -19.68 -25.01 30.87
N GLU A 113 -20.53 -25.98 31.16
CA GLU A 113 -20.13 -27.22 31.81
C GLU A 113 -19.96 -28.30 30.74
N PRO A 114 -18.91 -29.14 30.83
CA PRO A 114 -18.76 -30.27 29.92
C PRO A 114 -19.95 -31.24 30.10
N PRO A 115 -20.38 -31.94 29.03
CA PRO A 115 -21.46 -32.91 29.13
C PRO A 115 -21.06 -34.03 30.11
N ALA A 116 -22.01 -34.44 30.96
CA ALA A 116 -21.85 -35.62 31.79
C ALA A 116 -22.03 -36.86 30.90
N GLY A 117 -20.91 -37.46 30.46
CA GLY A 117 -20.88 -38.70 29.68
C GLY A 117 -19.82 -38.71 28.60
#